data_AF-A0A832G440-F1
#
_entry.id   AF-A0A832G440-F1
#
_cell.length_a   1.000
_cell.length_b   1.000
_cell.length_c   1.000
_cell.angle_alpha   90.00
_cell.angle_beta   90.00
_cell.angle_gamma   90.00
#
_symmetry.space_group_name_H-M   'P 1'
#
loop_
_entity.id
_entity.type
_entity.pdbx_description
1 polymer ?
#
loop_
_entity_poly.entity_id
_entity_poly.type
_entity_poly.pdbx_seq_one_letter_code
_entity_poly.pdbx_strand_id
1 'polypeptide(L)'
;MLGTIDGVQSVDYNYQIPMPESPLPVQAGMVSPILLKHRVDSSSLVIGLVDTSVQVPSELQNLFLPSVDVLPARTEAETPTHGTAMALTLLRALGIVTGGEASVKILPVNVFGESQMSTTFDVAAGIAAAVNNGAQIINLSLGTPVDSPVLKGVVEEVTRQGVVIVAAAGNEPTTVPVYPAAYSSVVAVTALDPATGTVAPYANRGDFVDMAAPGISAVPYGGKVYVVVGTSPAAAYVTGLLAGLANKSGQSLSEVKEQVVKTATAILGK
;
A
#
# COMPACT_ATOMS: atom_id res chain seq x y z
N MET A 1 -5.76 -32.11 -18.08
CA MET A 1 -5.20 -30.75 -17.94
C MET A 1 -6.35 -29.81 -17.65
N LEU A 2 -6.24 -28.90 -16.68
CA LEU A 2 -7.37 -27.99 -16.36
C LEU A 2 -7.75 -27.09 -17.55
N GLY A 3 -6.80 -26.74 -18.41
CA GLY A 3 -7.03 -25.90 -19.60
C GLY A 3 -7.78 -26.57 -20.74
N THR A 4 -8.21 -27.82 -20.60
CA THR A 4 -9.06 -28.52 -21.59
C THR A 4 -10.51 -28.64 -21.14
N ILE A 5 -10.86 -28.04 -19.99
CA ILE A 5 -12.23 -28.00 -19.47
C ILE A 5 -12.98 -26.88 -20.18
N ASP A 6 -14.18 -27.17 -20.66
CA ASP A 6 -15.02 -26.18 -21.33
C ASP A 6 -15.32 -24.98 -20.41
N GLY A 7 -15.23 -23.77 -20.95
CA GLY A 7 -15.34 -22.52 -20.20
C GLY A 7 -14.08 -22.03 -19.46
N VAL A 8 -12.98 -22.80 -19.43
CA VAL A 8 -11.70 -22.33 -18.86
C VAL A 8 -10.92 -21.53 -19.91
N GLN A 9 -10.83 -20.21 -19.71
CA GLN A 9 -10.10 -19.33 -20.63
C GLN A 9 -8.58 -19.46 -20.50
N SER A 10 -8.07 -19.64 -19.28
CA SER A 10 -6.64 -19.82 -19.01
C SER A 10 -6.42 -20.53 -17.69
N VAL A 11 -5.21 -21.08 -17.50
CA VAL A 11 -4.73 -21.63 -16.24
C VAL A 11 -3.44 -20.90 -15.86
N ASP A 12 -3.30 -20.59 -14.58
CA ASP A 12 -2.13 -19.92 -14.04
C ASP A 12 -1.57 -20.73 -12.86
N TYR A 13 -0.28 -20.59 -12.60
CA TYR A 13 0.30 -21.07 -11.35
C TYR A 13 0.00 -20.08 -10.23
N ASN A 14 -0.12 -20.59 -9.00
CA ASN A 14 -0.26 -19.74 -7.84
C ASN A 14 1.13 -19.43 -7.26
N TYR A 15 1.65 -18.24 -7.55
CA TYR A 15 3.02 -17.87 -7.16
C TYR A 15 3.05 -17.32 -5.75
N GLN A 16 4.15 -17.57 -5.05
CA GLN A 16 4.31 -17.11 -3.68
C GLN A 16 4.73 -15.64 -3.63
N ILE A 17 4.22 -14.94 -2.62
CA ILE A 17 4.58 -13.57 -2.27
C ILE A 17 5.07 -13.61 -0.82
N PRO A 18 6.35 -13.28 -0.56
CA PRO A 18 6.88 -13.31 0.79
C PRO A 18 6.23 -12.23 1.66
N MET A 19 6.07 -12.53 2.93
CA MET A 19 5.69 -11.54 3.93
C MET A 19 6.74 -10.43 4.01
N PRO A 20 6.33 -9.15 3.95
CA PRO A 20 7.24 -8.03 4.18
C PRO A 20 7.81 -8.05 5.61
N GLU A 21 9.00 -7.48 5.78
CA GLU A 21 9.66 -7.42 7.09
C GLU A 21 8.90 -6.55 8.10
N SER A 22 8.87 -7.00 9.35
CA SER A 22 8.26 -6.24 10.44
C SER A 22 9.11 -5.02 10.83
N PRO A 23 8.49 -3.91 11.27
CA PRO A 23 9.19 -2.75 11.80
C PRO A 23 10.11 -3.08 12.97
N LEU A 24 11.27 -2.42 13.03
CA LEU A 24 12.26 -2.62 14.10
C LEU A 24 12.15 -1.52 15.17
N PRO A 25 12.27 -1.85 16.46
CA PRO A 25 12.27 -0.85 17.52
C PRO A 25 13.54 -0.01 17.48
N VAL A 26 13.43 1.28 17.82
CA VAL A 26 14.58 2.18 17.96
C VAL A 26 14.61 2.84 19.34
N GLN A 27 15.81 3.04 19.91
CA GLN A 27 16.00 3.84 21.13
C GLN A 27 15.75 5.32 20.79
N ALA A 28 14.69 5.88 21.35
CA ALA A 28 13.92 6.97 20.75
C ALA A 28 14.61 8.34 20.65
N GLY A 29 14.31 9.04 19.56
CA GLY A 29 13.85 10.45 19.58
C GLY A 29 12.32 10.49 19.45
N MET A 30 11.67 11.60 19.86
CA MET A 30 10.21 11.73 19.77
C MET A 30 9.76 11.83 18.30
N VAL A 31 8.90 10.91 17.84
CA VAL A 31 8.13 11.09 16.61
C VAL A 31 6.82 11.75 16.98
N SER A 32 6.42 12.80 16.26
CA SER A 32 5.15 13.47 16.49
C SER A 32 3.99 12.48 16.38
N PRO A 33 3.02 12.53 17.32
CA PRO A 33 1.84 11.69 17.24
C PRO A 33 1.08 11.99 15.95
N ILE A 34 0.39 10.98 15.42
CA ILE A 34 -0.51 11.15 14.28
C ILE A 34 -1.76 11.85 14.81
N LEU A 35 -1.82 13.17 14.60
CA LEU A 35 -2.99 13.98 14.94
C LEU A 35 -3.85 14.13 13.68
N LEU A 36 -4.63 13.10 13.38
CA LEU A 36 -5.63 13.13 12.30
C LEU A 36 -7.01 12.89 12.88
N LYS A 37 -7.92 13.84 12.66
CA LYS A 37 -9.33 13.70 13.02
C LYS A 37 -10.12 13.23 11.80
N HIS A 38 -11.06 12.32 12.04
CA HIS A 38 -12.03 11.96 11.04
C HIS A 38 -13.07 13.07 10.88
N ARG A 39 -13.21 13.61 9.66
CA ARG A 39 -14.31 14.50 9.30
C ARG A 39 -15.52 13.64 8.94
N VAL A 40 -16.62 13.80 9.66
CA VAL A 40 -17.86 13.08 9.36
C VAL A 40 -18.54 13.75 8.17
N ASP A 41 -18.53 13.09 7.01
CA ASP A 41 -19.34 13.44 5.85
C ASP A 41 -20.02 12.19 5.27
N SER A 42 -20.97 12.39 4.34
CA SER A 42 -21.81 11.31 3.80
C SER A 42 -21.08 10.37 2.82
N SER A 43 -19.79 10.61 2.51
CA SER A 43 -19.06 9.87 1.47
C SER A 43 -17.55 9.88 1.71
N SER A 44 -17.09 9.20 2.76
CA SER A 44 -15.66 9.04 3.01
C SER A 44 -14.95 8.27 1.90
N LEU A 45 -13.78 8.76 1.50
CA LEU A 45 -12.88 8.02 0.62
C LEU A 45 -12.37 6.77 1.36
N VAL A 46 -12.52 5.59 0.77
CA VAL A 46 -12.05 4.33 1.37
C VAL A 46 -10.73 3.89 0.72
N ILE A 47 -9.75 3.62 1.55
CA ILE A 47 -8.45 3.06 1.15
C ILE A 47 -8.35 1.62 1.60
N GLY A 48 -8.27 0.69 0.66
CA GLY A 48 -7.93 -0.71 0.93
C GLY A 48 -6.44 -0.87 1.21
N LEU A 49 -6.07 -1.26 2.43
CA LEU A 49 -4.70 -1.62 2.77
C LEU A 49 -4.57 -3.14 2.73
N VAL A 50 -4.10 -3.65 1.58
CA VAL A 50 -3.93 -5.08 1.34
C VAL A 50 -2.52 -5.48 1.77
N ASP A 51 -2.41 -6.04 2.97
CA ASP A 51 -1.14 -6.29 3.67
C ASP A 51 -1.31 -7.41 4.71
N THR A 52 -0.39 -7.49 5.67
CA THR A 52 -0.56 -8.18 6.95
C THR A 52 -1.64 -7.53 7.81
N SER A 53 -2.10 -8.23 8.86
CA SER A 53 -3.10 -7.71 9.81
C SER A 53 -2.72 -6.34 10.37
N VAL A 54 -3.71 -5.49 10.66
CA VAL A 54 -3.50 -4.13 11.18
C VAL A 54 -3.96 -4.04 12.63
N GLN A 55 -3.05 -3.64 13.51
CA GLN A 55 -3.30 -3.38 14.92
C GLN A 55 -3.64 -1.90 15.08
N VAL A 56 -4.93 -1.60 15.15
CA VAL A 56 -5.42 -0.21 15.16
C VAL A 56 -5.25 0.41 16.55
N PRO A 57 -4.47 1.50 16.70
CA PRO A 57 -4.39 2.23 17.96
C PRO A 57 -5.76 2.76 18.36
N SER A 58 -6.07 2.72 19.65
CA SER A 58 -7.38 3.06 20.20
C SER A 58 -7.90 4.43 19.78
N GLU A 59 -7.00 5.41 19.72
CA GLU A 59 -7.23 6.80 19.37
C GLU A 59 -7.50 7.02 17.87
N LEU A 60 -7.17 6.03 17.02
CA LEU A 60 -7.37 6.08 15.58
C LEU A 60 -8.53 5.20 15.10
N GLN A 61 -9.23 4.47 15.98
CA GLN A 61 -10.29 3.51 15.58
C GLN A 61 -11.34 4.12 14.63
N ASN A 62 -11.68 5.39 14.82
CA ASN A 62 -12.66 6.09 13.97
C ASN A 62 -12.18 6.31 12.51
N LEU A 63 -10.92 6.03 12.19
CA LEU A 63 -10.38 6.10 10.83
C LEU A 63 -10.37 4.74 10.13
N PHE A 64 -10.74 3.65 10.82
CA PHE A 64 -10.70 2.30 10.27
C PHE A 64 -12.10 1.71 10.10
N LEU A 65 -12.27 0.93 9.03
CA LEU A 65 -13.37 -0.01 8.87
C LEU A 65 -12.98 -1.36 9.49
N PRO A 66 -13.95 -2.26 9.75
CA PRO A 66 -13.65 -3.64 10.15
C PRO A 66 -12.70 -4.31 9.14
N SER A 67 -11.72 -5.06 9.65
CA SER A 67 -10.78 -5.81 8.81
C SER A 67 -11.50 -6.89 7.99
N VAL A 68 -10.99 -7.13 6.78
CA VAL A 68 -11.35 -8.29 5.97
C VAL A 68 -10.17 -9.25 5.91
N ASP A 69 -10.35 -10.47 6.38
CA ASP A 69 -9.31 -11.48 6.40
C ASP A 69 -9.50 -12.47 5.23
N VAL A 70 -8.61 -12.41 4.25
CA VAL A 70 -8.55 -13.42 3.16
C VAL A 70 -7.93 -14.71 3.68
N LEU A 71 -6.92 -14.57 4.54
CA LEU A 71 -6.31 -15.67 5.28
C LEU A 71 -6.55 -15.47 6.79
N PRO A 72 -6.64 -16.57 7.58
CA PRO A 72 -6.94 -16.49 9.01
C PRO A 72 -6.03 -15.51 9.75
N ALA A 73 -6.62 -14.60 10.52
CA ALA A 73 -5.87 -13.64 11.31
C ALA A 73 -4.89 -14.33 12.27
N ARG A 74 -3.72 -13.70 12.44
CA ARG A 74 -2.72 -14.12 13.41
C ARG A 74 -3.12 -13.68 14.81
N THR A 75 -2.63 -14.39 15.82
CA THR A 75 -2.55 -13.83 17.18
C THR A 75 -1.82 -12.49 17.15
N GLU A 76 -2.37 -11.48 17.82
CA GLU A 76 -1.79 -10.14 17.86
C GLU A 76 -0.35 -10.17 18.40
N ALA A 77 0.58 -9.61 17.62
CA ALA A 77 1.97 -9.47 18.03
C ALA A 77 2.14 -8.33 19.05
N GLU A 78 3.13 -8.40 19.93
CA GLU A 78 3.44 -7.28 20.85
C GLU A 78 4.06 -6.07 20.13
N THR A 79 4.60 -6.29 18.94
CA THR A 79 5.19 -5.28 18.05
C THR A 79 4.23 -4.95 16.90
N PRO A 80 4.30 -3.75 16.30
CA PRO A 80 3.46 -3.44 15.15
C PRO A 80 3.79 -4.39 14.01
N THR A 81 2.77 -4.91 13.34
CA THR A 81 2.91 -5.60 12.06
C THR A 81 3.38 -4.63 10.97
N HIS A 82 3.80 -5.17 9.82
CA HIS A 82 4.09 -4.38 8.64
C HIS A 82 2.87 -3.55 8.20
N GLY A 83 1.68 -4.14 8.16
CA GLY A 83 0.43 -3.48 7.79
C GLY A 83 0.08 -2.34 8.75
N THR A 84 0.33 -2.52 10.05
CA THR A 84 0.19 -1.45 11.05
C THR A 84 1.10 -0.28 10.73
N ALA A 85 2.38 -0.52 10.43
CA ALA A 85 3.28 0.54 10.04
C ALA A 85 2.84 1.24 8.75
N MET A 86 2.40 0.51 7.74
CA MET A 86 1.90 1.09 6.49
C MET A 86 0.68 1.98 6.73
N ALA A 87 -0.28 1.54 7.55
CA ALA A 87 -1.45 2.33 7.91
C ALA A 87 -1.04 3.64 8.60
N LEU A 88 -0.10 3.59 9.55
CA LEU A 88 0.37 4.78 10.27
C LEU A 88 1.18 5.72 9.35
N THR A 89 2.01 5.19 8.45
CA THR A 89 2.72 5.98 7.43
C THR A 89 1.73 6.71 6.52
N LEU A 90 0.70 6.00 6.05
CA LEU A 90 -0.36 6.56 5.23
C LEU A 90 -1.11 7.69 5.95
N LEU A 91 -1.58 7.44 7.18
CA LEU A 91 -2.31 8.44 7.97
C LEU A 91 -1.48 9.68 8.25
N ARG A 92 -0.17 9.52 8.45
CA ARG A 92 0.75 10.66 8.61
C ARG A 92 0.84 11.49 7.34
N ALA A 93 1.03 10.86 6.18
CA ALA A 93 1.06 11.58 4.90
C ALA A 93 -0.27 12.29 4.60
N LEU A 94 -1.39 11.62 4.87
CA LEU A 94 -2.73 12.20 4.77
C LEU A 94 -2.87 13.45 5.64
N GLY A 95 -2.51 13.37 6.92
CA GLY A 95 -2.59 14.50 7.86
C GLY A 95 -1.72 15.69 7.48
N ILE A 96 -0.54 15.46 6.89
CA ILE A 96 0.33 16.52 6.36
C ILE A 96 -0.40 17.30 5.25
N VAL A 97 -1.07 16.61 4.33
CA VAL A 97 -1.75 17.25 3.19
C VAL A 97 -3.02 17.97 3.61
N THR A 98 -3.81 17.36 4.51
CA THR A 98 -5.13 17.88 4.88
C THR A 98 -5.10 18.85 6.05
N GLY A 99 -3.97 18.98 6.75
CA GLY A 99 -3.85 19.84 7.93
C GLY A 99 -4.47 19.24 9.19
N GLY A 100 -4.54 17.91 9.28
CA GLY A 100 -4.98 17.19 10.48
C GLY A 100 -6.46 16.79 10.54
N GLU A 101 -7.22 16.98 9.46
CA GLU A 101 -8.61 16.51 9.38
C GLU A 101 -8.93 15.96 7.98
N ALA A 102 -9.55 14.78 7.89
CA ALA A 102 -9.90 14.15 6.62
C ALA A 102 -11.13 13.26 6.70
N SER A 103 -11.92 13.18 5.62
CA SER A 103 -12.96 12.15 5.46
C SER A 103 -12.42 10.99 4.65
N VAL A 104 -11.61 10.19 5.34
CA VAL A 104 -10.99 8.99 4.80
C VAL A 104 -11.22 7.85 5.80
N LYS A 105 -11.42 6.65 5.26
CA LYS A 105 -11.40 5.40 6.01
C LYS A 105 -10.33 4.47 5.45
N ILE A 106 -9.62 3.77 6.33
CA ILE A 106 -8.76 2.66 5.95
C ILE A 106 -9.56 1.37 6.15
N LEU A 107 -9.59 0.53 5.12
CA LEU A 107 -10.07 -0.84 5.18
C LEU A 107 -8.86 -1.77 5.23
N PRO A 108 -8.51 -2.33 6.40
CA PRO A 108 -7.50 -3.38 6.46
C PRO A 108 -7.98 -4.62 5.70
N VAL A 109 -7.13 -5.15 4.83
CA VAL A 109 -7.38 -6.40 4.14
C VAL A 109 -6.18 -7.31 4.35
N ASN A 110 -6.35 -8.31 5.22
CA ASN A 110 -5.29 -9.23 5.56
C ASN A 110 -5.18 -10.35 4.50
N VAL A 111 -4.11 -10.31 3.71
CA VAL A 111 -3.75 -11.38 2.76
C VAL A 111 -2.63 -12.27 3.28
N PHE A 112 -2.21 -12.06 4.53
CA PHE A 112 -1.21 -12.87 5.20
C PHE A 112 -1.78 -13.46 6.50
N GLY A 113 -2.10 -14.75 6.49
CA GLY A 113 -2.42 -15.48 7.72
C GLY A 113 -1.17 -15.83 8.50
N GLU A 114 -1.21 -16.85 9.36
CA GLU A 114 -0.02 -17.34 10.10
C GLU A 114 1.19 -17.74 9.23
N SER A 115 0.97 -17.97 7.94
CA SER A 115 2.01 -18.26 6.95
C SER A 115 2.94 -17.06 6.69
N GLN A 116 4.26 -17.29 6.59
CA GLN A 116 5.23 -16.28 6.12
C GLN A 116 5.11 -15.97 4.63
N MET A 117 4.19 -16.61 3.92
CA MET A 117 3.94 -16.42 2.50
C MET A 117 2.44 -16.19 2.26
N SER A 118 2.14 -15.26 1.37
CA SER A 118 0.86 -15.15 0.67
C SER A 118 1.05 -15.68 -0.76
N THR A 119 0.03 -15.58 -1.59
CA THR A 119 0.09 -15.99 -2.99
C THR A 119 -0.53 -14.97 -3.93
N THR A 120 -0.23 -15.06 -5.23
CA THR A 120 -0.83 -14.18 -6.24
C THR A 120 -2.35 -14.29 -6.25
N PHE A 121 -2.91 -15.48 -5.98
CA PHE A 121 -4.35 -15.66 -5.82
C PHE A 121 -4.90 -14.97 -4.56
N ASP A 122 -4.23 -15.10 -3.40
CA ASP A 122 -4.67 -14.46 -2.16
C ASP A 122 -4.64 -12.93 -2.27
N VAL A 123 -3.62 -12.38 -2.93
CA VAL A 123 -3.53 -10.94 -3.22
C VAL A 123 -4.63 -10.50 -4.19
N ALA A 124 -4.90 -11.26 -5.25
CA ALA A 124 -6.00 -10.98 -6.17
C ALA A 124 -7.37 -11.00 -5.45
N ALA A 125 -7.58 -11.99 -4.57
CA ALA A 125 -8.78 -12.07 -3.72
C ALA A 125 -8.88 -10.88 -2.74
N GLY A 126 -7.76 -10.45 -2.16
CA GLY A 126 -7.70 -9.26 -1.29
C GLY A 126 -8.02 -7.97 -2.01
N ILE A 127 -7.52 -7.79 -3.25
CA ILE A 127 -7.87 -6.64 -4.09
C ILE A 127 -9.38 -6.65 -4.38
N ALA A 128 -9.94 -7.79 -4.80
CA ALA A 128 -11.38 -7.90 -5.04
C ALA A 128 -12.21 -7.63 -3.76
N ALA A 129 -11.77 -8.16 -2.62
CA ALA A 129 -12.41 -7.93 -1.33
C ALA A 129 -12.38 -6.45 -0.92
N ALA A 130 -11.26 -5.75 -1.15
CA ALA A 130 -11.15 -4.33 -0.89
C ALA A 130 -12.17 -3.52 -1.70
N VAL A 131 -12.26 -3.78 -3.01
CA VAL A 131 -13.19 -3.09 -3.92
C VAL A 131 -14.65 -3.40 -3.56
N ASN A 132 -14.98 -4.67 -3.26
CA ASN A 132 -16.32 -5.05 -2.84
C ASN A 132 -16.77 -4.38 -1.54
N ASN A 133 -15.82 -3.93 -0.72
CA ASN A 133 -16.06 -3.17 0.51
C ASN A 133 -15.84 -1.65 0.30
N GLY A 134 -15.87 -1.19 -0.94
CA GLY A 134 -15.91 0.22 -1.30
C GLY A 134 -14.55 0.91 -1.45
N ALA A 135 -13.42 0.18 -1.43
CA ALA A 135 -12.11 0.78 -1.62
C ALA A 135 -12.00 1.46 -3.00
N GLN A 136 -11.57 2.71 -2.99
CA GLN A 136 -11.34 3.53 -4.19
C GLN A 136 -9.85 3.75 -4.46
N ILE A 137 -9.02 3.61 -3.42
CA ILE A 137 -7.57 3.50 -3.52
C ILE A 137 -7.14 2.19 -2.85
N ILE A 138 -6.19 1.47 -3.43
CA ILE A 138 -5.59 0.27 -2.84
C ILE A 138 -4.08 0.46 -2.71
N ASN A 139 -3.55 0.17 -1.52
CA ASN A 139 -2.12 0.12 -1.26
C ASN A 139 -1.64 -1.33 -1.15
N LEU A 140 -0.61 -1.67 -1.92
CA LEU A 140 0.02 -2.99 -1.96
C LEU A 140 1.51 -2.85 -1.64
N SER A 141 1.85 -2.99 -0.36
CA SER A 141 3.25 -2.94 0.10
C SER A 141 3.88 -4.34 0.11
N LEU A 142 3.75 -5.05 -1.02
CA LEU A 142 4.14 -6.44 -1.24
C LEU A 142 4.43 -6.66 -2.73
N GLY A 143 5.08 -7.77 -3.09
CA GLY A 143 5.24 -8.13 -4.48
C GLY A 143 6.04 -9.40 -4.73
N THR A 144 6.14 -9.76 -6.02
CA THR A 144 6.88 -10.92 -6.51
C THR A 144 7.51 -10.60 -7.88
N PRO A 145 8.67 -11.17 -8.24
CA PRO A 145 9.26 -10.96 -9.57
C PRO A 145 8.52 -11.73 -10.69
N VAL A 146 7.47 -12.49 -10.37
CA VAL A 146 6.76 -13.34 -11.32
C VAL A 146 5.43 -12.70 -11.72
N ASP A 147 5.20 -12.53 -13.02
CA ASP A 147 3.91 -12.08 -13.55
C ASP A 147 2.87 -13.20 -13.43
N SER A 148 1.68 -12.87 -12.94
CA SER A 148 0.53 -13.75 -12.84
C SER A 148 -0.63 -13.18 -13.68
N PRO A 149 -1.02 -13.85 -14.78
CA PRO A 149 -2.21 -13.50 -15.55
C PRO A 149 -3.48 -13.32 -14.71
N VAL A 150 -3.67 -14.12 -13.65
CA VAL A 150 -4.83 -13.99 -12.75
C VAL A 150 -4.78 -12.68 -11.96
N LEU A 151 -3.64 -12.37 -11.33
CA LEU A 151 -3.48 -11.13 -10.58
C LEU A 151 -3.61 -9.91 -11.50
N LYS A 152 -2.98 -9.96 -12.68
CA LYS A 152 -3.06 -8.92 -13.70
C LYS A 152 -4.51 -8.65 -14.13
N GLY A 153 -5.28 -9.70 -14.43
CA GLY A 153 -6.68 -9.56 -14.84
C GLY A 153 -7.53 -8.85 -13.80
N VAL A 154 -7.35 -9.18 -12.51
CA VAL A 154 -8.06 -8.49 -11.42
C VAL A 154 -7.62 -7.03 -11.30
N VAL A 155 -6.32 -6.75 -11.35
CA VAL A 155 -5.76 -5.39 -11.32
C VAL A 155 -6.31 -4.54 -12.48
N GLU A 156 -6.31 -5.05 -13.69
CA GLU A 156 -6.81 -4.36 -14.89
C GLU A 156 -8.33 -4.14 -14.87
N GLU A 157 -9.09 -5.07 -14.29
CA GLU A 157 -10.54 -4.90 -14.11
C GLU A 157 -10.85 -3.78 -13.13
N VAL A 158 -10.29 -3.81 -11.91
CA VAL A 158 -10.64 -2.81 -10.89
C VAL A 158 -10.12 -1.41 -11.25
N THR A 159 -8.97 -1.32 -11.92
CA THR A 159 -8.44 -0.03 -12.40
C THR A 159 -9.30 0.57 -13.51
N ARG A 160 -9.89 -0.24 -14.39
CA ARG A 160 -10.91 0.23 -15.36
C ARG A 160 -12.18 0.75 -14.71
N GLN A 161 -12.52 0.26 -13.51
CA GLN A 161 -13.63 0.77 -12.71
C GLN A 161 -13.29 2.05 -11.93
N GLY A 162 -12.07 2.58 -12.09
CA GLY A 162 -11.64 3.84 -11.49
C GLY A 162 -10.92 3.69 -10.15
N VAL A 163 -10.63 2.46 -9.70
CA VAL A 163 -9.81 2.22 -8.50
C VAL A 163 -8.35 2.57 -8.79
N VAL A 164 -7.71 3.35 -7.92
CA VAL A 164 -6.29 3.65 -8.01
C VAL A 164 -5.50 2.64 -7.18
N ILE A 165 -4.51 1.98 -7.78
CA ILE A 165 -3.62 1.06 -7.07
C ILE A 165 -2.23 1.67 -6.98
N VAL A 166 -1.66 1.64 -5.78
CA VAL A 166 -0.28 2.07 -5.49
C VAL A 166 0.47 0.87 -4.92
N ALA A 167 1.65 0.58 -5.46
CA ALA A 167 2.41 -0.60 -5.06
C ALA A 167 3.91 -0.33 -4.91
N ALA A 168 4.53 -1.08 -4.02
CA ALA A 168 5.95 -1.01 -3.71
C ALA A 168 6.80 -1.65 -4.82
N ALA A 169 7.87 -0.97 -5.26
CA ALA A 169 8.73 -1.46 -6.36
C ALA A 169 9.67 -2.63 -5.98
N GLY A 170 9.88 -2.88 -4.68
CA GLY A 170 10.74 -3.96 -4.16
C GLY A 170 12.10 -3.45 -3.65
N ASN A 171 12.81 -4.31 -2.91
CA ASN A 171 13.97 -3.95 -2.08
C ASN A 171 15.24 -4.76 -2.43
N GLU A 172 15.35 -5.27 -3.66
CA GLU A 172 16.45 -6.09 -4.15
C GLU A 172 17.22 -5.37 -5.27
N PRO A 173 18.10 -4.39 -4.99
CA PRO A 173 18.50 -3.30 -5.88
C PRO A 173 18.74 -3.66 -7.36
N THR A 174 17.65 -3.83 -8.09
CA THR A 174 17.58 -4.41 -9.44
C THR A 174 16.73 -3.56 -10.36
N THR A 175 16.75 -3.91 -11.64
CA THR A 175 15.84 -3.39 -12.67
C THR A 175 14.79 -4.40 -13.11
N VAL A 176 14.76 -5.58 -12.49
CA VAL A 176 13.76 -6.61 -12.76
C VAL A 176 12.39 -6.11 -12.28
N PRO A 177 11.34 -6.18 -13.11
CA PRO A 177 9.97 -5.85 -12.73
C PRO A 177 9.48 -6.64 -11.52
N VAL A 178 8.78 -5.97 -10.60
CA VAL A 178 8.10 -6.59 -9.46
C VAL A 178 6.61 -6.35 -9.60
N TYR A 179 5.81 -7.42 -9.49
CA TYR A 179 4.36 -7.38 -9.64
C TYR A 179 3.67 -7.41 -8.27
N PRO A 180 2.59 -6.65 -8.07
CA PRO A 180 1.81 -5.96 -9.10
C PRO A 180 2.32 -4.55 -9.50
N ALA A 181 3.37 -4.02 -8.87
CA ALA A 181 3.86 -2.66 -9.15
C ALA A 181 4.17 -2.43 -10.64
N ALA A 182 4.76 -3.39 -11.33
CA ALA A 182 5.12 -3.26 -12.73
C ALA A 182 3.96 -3.37 -13.72
N TYR A 183 2.71 -3.55 -13.27
CA TYR A 183 1.56 -3.43 -14.16
C TYR A 183 1.34 -1.97 -14.53
N SER A 184 1.17 -1.67 -15.81
CA SER A 184 1.06 -0.30 -16.33
C SER A 184 -0.14 0.51 -15.79
N SER A 185 -1.13 -0.15 -15.19
CA SER A 185 -2.28 0.49 -14.54
C SER A 185 -2.05 0.79 -13.05
N VAL A 186 -0.94 0.34 -12.48
CA VAL A 186 -0.54 0.51 -11.08
C VAL A 186 0.49 1.63 -10.96
N VAL A 187 0.38 2.45 -9.91
CA VAL A 187 1.41 3.45 -9.58
C VAL A 187 2.53 2.76 -8.82
N ALA A 188 3.66 2.54 -9.48
CA ALA A 188 4.84 1.92 -8.90
C ALA A 188 5.72 2.94 -8.16
N VAL A 189 6.01 2.65 -6.89
CA VAL A 189 6.74 3.57 -6.01
C VAL A 189 8.06 2.97 -5.54
N THR A 190 9.16 3.63 -5.90
CA THR A 190 10.50 3.36 -5.34
C THR A 190 10.79 4.23 -4.11
N ALA A 191 11.87 3.92 -3.41
CA ALA A 191 12.27 4.57 -2.17
C ALA A 191 13.42 5.55 -2.39
N LEU A 192 13.30 6.74 -1.80
CA LEU A 192 14.38 7.71 -1.65
C LEU A 192 15.06 7.54 -0.29
N ASP A 193 16.38 7.69 -0.27
CA ASP A 193 17.16 7.88 0.94
C ASP A 193 16.93 9.32 1.45
N PRO A 194 16.36 9.51 2.65
CA PRO A 194 16.10 10.85 3.19
C PRO A 194 17.37 11.66 3.46
N ALA A 195 18.54 11.02 3.60
CA ALA A 195 19.81 11.72 3.84
C ALA A 195 20.38 12.34 2.56
N THR A 196 20.20 11.69 1.41
CA THR A 196 20.79 12.12 0.13
C THR A 196 19.76 12.70 -0.85
N GLY A 197 18.48 12.37 -0.68
CA GLY A 197 17.42 12.68 -1.64
C GLY A 197 17.48 11.84 -2.92
N THR A 198 18.37 10.85 -3.02
CA THR A 198 18.50 9.96 -4.18
C THR A 198 17.75 8.66 -3.96
N VAL A 199 17.57 7.85 -5.02
CA VAL A 199 17.05 6.47 -4.88
C VAL A 199 17.90 5.72 -3.86
N ALA A 200 17.24 5.08 -2.89
CA ALA A 200 17.89 4.37 -1.80
C ALA A 200 18.67 3.16 -2.33
N PRO A 201 19.81 2.78 -1.71
CA PRO A 201 20.68 1.73 -2.23
C PRO A 201 20.06 0.33 -2.23
N TYR A 202 18.99 0.10 -1.44
CA TYR A 202 18.22 -1.14 -1.44
C TYR A 202 17.09 -1.15 -2.46
N ALA A 203 16.67 0.01 -2.98
CA ALA A 203 15.42 0.12 -3.70
C ALA A 203 15.53 -0.36 -5.16
N ASN A 204 14.52 -1.10 -5.61
CA ASN A 204 14.38 -1.44 -7.03
C ASN A 204 14.09 -0.19 -7.85
N ARG A 205 14.61 -0.18 -9.08
CA ARG A 205 14.49 0.93 -10.03
C ARG A 205 14.16 0.38 -11.41
N GLY A 206 13.94 1.25 -12.38
CA GLY A 206 13.74 0.85 -13.78
C GLY A 206 12.60 1.58 -14.45
N ASP A 207 12.28 1.16 -15.65
CA ASP A 207 11.27 1.82 -16.48
C ASP A 207 9.86 1.64 -15.95
N PHE A 208 9.61 0.56 -15.20
CA PHE A 208 8.33 0.27 -14.55
C PHE A 208 8.02 1.18 -13.34
N VAL A 209 8.98 1.98 -12.86
CA VAL A 209 8.80 2.87 -11.70
C VAL A 209 8.27 4.23 -12.15
N ASP A 210 7.14 4.64 -11.57
CA ASP A 210 6.46 5.92 -11.84
C ASP A 210 6.90 7.03 -10.88
N MET A 211 7.17 6.67 -9.62
CA MET A 211 7.37 7.62 -8.53
C MET A 211 8.46 7.20 -7.56
N ALA A 212 9.03 8.18 -6.86
CA ALA A 212 9.88 7.94 -5.70
C ALA A 212 9.41 8.77 -4.51
N ALA A 213 9.43 8.17 -3.32
CA ALA A 213 9.02 8.79 -2.07
C ALA A 213 9.93 8.35 -0.91
N PRO A 214 9.90 9.00 0.27
CA PRO A 214 10.76 8.64 1.39
C PRO A 214 10.63 7.15 1.76
N GLY A 215 11.75 6.42 1.73
CA GLY A 215 11.79 4.97 2.00
C GLY A 215 11.94 4.61 3.48
N ILE A 216 11.96 5.59 4.38
CA ILE A 216 12.09 5.37 5.83
C ILE A 216 10.89 6.01 6.51
N SER A 217 10.17 5.23 7.32
CA SER A 217 9.08 5.74 8.15
C SER A 217 9.25 5.33 9.60
N ALA A 218 9.12 6.28 10.50
CA ALA A 218 9.09 6.05 11.94
C ALA A 218 7.64 6.12 12.44
N VAL A 219 7.16 5.08 13.12
CA VAL A 219 5.76 4.93 13.55
C VAL A 219 5.69 4.72 15.07
N PRO A 220 4.81 5.46 15.78
CA PRO A 220 4.58 5.23 17.20
C PRO A 220 3.68 4.01 17.40
N TYR A 221 4.06 3.11 18.31
CA TYR A 221 3.24 1.96 18.69
C TYR A 221 3.59 1.51 20.11
N GLY A 222 2.58 1.29 20.96
CA GLY A 222 2.79 0.77 22.33
C GLY A 222 3.73 1.61 23.19
N GLY A 223 3.74 2.95 23.02
CA GLY A 223 4.64 3.86 23.73
C GLY A 223 6.11 3.83 23.26
N LYS A 224 6.42 3.09 22.18
CA LYS A 224 7.73 3.02 21.55
C LYS A 224 7.67 3.55 20.12
N VAL A 225 8.83 3.79 19.53
CA VAL A 225 8.98 4.12 18.11
C VAL A 225 9.56 2.92 17.38
N TYR A 226 8.94 2.58 16.26
CA TYR A 226 9.43 1.57 15.34
C TYR A 226 9.77 2.22 14.01
N VAL A 227 10.76 1.67 13.30
CA VAL A 227 11.16 2.12 11.98
C VAL A 227 10.94 1.00 10.98
N VAL A 228 10.34 1.36 9.85
CA VAL A 228 10.25 0.52 8.66
C VAL A 228 11.07 1.18 7.54
N VAL A 229 11.84 0.36 6.84
CA VAL A 229 12.70 0.77 5.72
C VAL A 229 12.31 -0.05 4.49
N GLY A 230 12.12 0.60 3.35
CA GLY A 230 11.81 -0.08 2.10
C GLY A 230 10.99 0.78 1.13
N THR A 231 10.66 0.21 -0.02
CA THR A 231 9.66 0.77 -0.94
C THR A 231 8.24 0.69 -0.38
N SER A 232 7.99 -0.16 0.62
CA SER A 232 6.73 -0.28 1.34
C SER A 232 6.26 1.05 1.98
N PRO A 233 7.03 1.69 2.89
CA PRO A 233 6.64 2.98 3.44
C PRO A 233 6.57 4.09 2.37
N ALA A 234 7.35 4.00 1.30
CA ALA A 234 7.26 4.94 0.18
C ALA A 234 5.91 4.84 -0.54
N ALA A 235 5.44 3.62 -0.85
CA ALA A 235 4.13 3.37 -1.43
C ALA A 235 2.99 3.85 -0.50
N ALA A 236 3.06 3.52 0.80
CA ALA A 236 2.08 3.98 1.78
C ALA A 236 2.04 5.51 1.91
N TYR A 237 3.20 6.16 1.83
CA TYR A 237 3.31 7.62 1.83
C TYR A 237 2.61 8.24 0.61
N VAL A 238 2.88 7.72 -0.60
CA VAL A 238 2.21 8.17 -1.84
C VAL A 238 0.71 7.94 -1.77
N THR A 239 0.26 6.80 -1.27
CA THR A 239 -1.18 6.52 -1.05
C THR A 239 -1.82 7.58 -0.16
N GLY A 240 -1.17 7.94 0.96
CA GLY A 240 -1.69 8.98 1.86
C GLY A 240 -1.71 10.37 1.24
N LEU A 241 -0.70 10.71 0.42
CA LEU A 241 -0.68 11.95 -0.35
C LEU A 241 -1.83 12.02 -1.36
N LEU A 242 -2.03 10.96 -2.15
CA LEU A 242 -3.12 10.87 -3.13
C LEU A 242 -4.48 11.04 -2.46
N ALA A 243 -4.72 10.30 -1.37
CA ALA A 243 -5.96 10.39 -0.61
C ALA A 243 -6.18 11.79 -0.04
N GLY A 244 -5.12 12.42 0.51
CA GLY A 244 -5.21 13.76 1.08
C GLY A 244 -5.50 14.83 0.04
N LEU A 245 -4.88 14.73 -1.13
CA LEU A 245 -5.12 15.65 -2.25
C LEU A 245 -6.57 15.52 -2.74
N ALA A 246 -7.05 14.29 -2.99
CA ALA A 246 -8.44 14.04 -3.39
C ALA A 246 -9.45 14.57 -2.36
N ASN A 247 -9.21 14.31 -1.07
CA ASN A 247 -10.06 14.78 0.02
C ASN A 247 -10.07 16.32 0.16
N LYS A 248 -9.00 17.01 -0.26
CA LYS A 248 -8.88 18.48 -0.14
C LYS A 248 -9.36 19.22 -1.39
N SER A 249 -9.08 18.71 -2.57
CA SER A 249 -9.37 19.40 -3.83
C SER A 249 -10.76 19.12 -4.37
N GLY A 250 -11.41 18.01 -3.97
CA GLY A 250 -12.66 17.55 -4.55
C GLY A 250 -12.53 17.06 -6.00
N GLN A 251 -11.29 16.92 -6.50
CA GLN A 251 -11.00 16.35 -7.82
C GLN A 251 -11.25 14.84 -7.82
N SER A 252 -11.47 14.30 -9.02
CA SER A 252 -11.52 12.85 -9.22
C SER A 252 -10.16 12.21 -8.90
N LEU A 253 -10.18 10.94 -8.46
CA LEU A 253 -8.95 10.20 -8.20
C LEU A 253 -8.06 10.07 -9.44
N SER A 254 -8.64 10.01 -10.64
CA SER A 254 -7.89 10.01 -11.90
C SER A 254 -7.09 11.30 -12.09
N GLU A 255 -7.71 12.47 -11.87
CA GLU A 255 -7.04 13.76 -11.99
C GLU A 255 -5.92 13.91 -10.95
N VAL A 256 -6.19 13.50 -9.71
CA VAL A 256 -5.19 13.53 -8.63
C VAL A 256 -4.03 12.58 -8.93
N LYS A 257 -4.31 11.36 -9.42
CA LYS A 257 -3.28 10.41 -9.85
C LYS A 257 -2.39 11.02 -10.93
N GLU A 258 -2.98 11.57 -11.98
CA GLU A 258 -2.24 12.19 -13.09
C GLU A 258 -1.37 13.36 -12.61
N GLN A 259 -1.90 14.23 -11.75
CA GLN A 259 -1.13 15.35 -11.19
C GLN A 259 0.06 14.86 -10.38
N VAL A 260 -0.14 13.86 -9.52
CA VAL A 260 0.89 13.32 -8.64
C VAL A 260 1.98 12.59 -9.44
N VAL A 261 1.60 11.73 -10.38
CA VAL A 261 2.56 11.04 -11.25
C VAL A 261 3.36 12.03 -12.10
N LYS A 262 2.69 12.99 -12.75
CA LYS A 262 3.36 14.02 -13.58
C LYS A 262 4.38 14.84 -12.79
N THR A 263 4.06 15.18 -11.53
CA THR A 263 4.98 15.92 -10.65
C THR A 263 6.21 15.07 -10.29
N ALA A 264 6.02 13.77 -10.09
CA ALA A 264 7.10 12.85 -9.74
C ALA A 264 8.01 12.51 -10.94
N THR A 265 7.47 12.36 -12.14
CA THR A 265 8.26 12.10 -13.36
C THR A 265 9.30 13.21 -13.58
N ALA A 266 8.92 14.47 -13.34
CA ALA A 266 9.84 15.62 -13.42
C ALA A 266 11.00 15.55 -12.41
N ILE A 267 10.78 14.92 -11.24
CA ILE A 267 11.82 14.72 -10.20
C ILE A 267 12.75 13.57 -10.56
N LEU A 268 12.23 12.53 -11.23
CA LEU A 268 13.00 11.36 -11.66
C LEU A 268 13.79 11.58 -12.95
N GLY A 269 13.64 12.75 -13.59
CA GLY A 269 14.33 13.08 -14.83
C GLY A 269 13.88 12.24 -16.03
N LYS A 270 12.64 11.73 -15.98
CA LYS A 270 11.98 11.02 -17.07
C LYS A 270 11.03 11.96 -17.84
#